data_AF-A0A401W2U8-F1
#
_entry.id   AF-A0A401W2U8-F1
#
_cell.length_a   1.000
_cell.length_b   1.000
_cell.length_c   1.000
_cell.angle_alpha   90.00
_cell.angle_beta   90.00
_cell.angle_gamma   90.00
#
_symmetry.space_group_name_H-M   'P 1'
#
loop_
_entity.id
_entity.type
_entity.pdbx_description
1 polymer ?
#
loop_
_entity_poly.entity_id
_entity_poly.type
_entity_poly.pdbx_seq_one_letter_code
_entity_poly.pdbx_strand_id
1 'polypeptide(L)'
;MSHPNAVLTPRHRLKVARLVIDDGWPISEVAARFQVSWPTVKRCVDRYLAGESMQDRTSRPRRSPNRTPKAVTKRCVSLGQRLREGPVQLAARLGIAPSPVHGILRSARLNRLAYVDRATGEPIRRYEHDHPGSLVHVDVKKLGNIPDGGGWRYVGRRQGEKHRVATPGKSRTAYGSPKLGYAFVHTVIDDHPRVAFTEVHDDETAVTAVGVLHRWAYARCYASEAERRSELESWLHYYNHHRPHTACRSLPPFSRLINVPGQYT
;
A
#
# COMPACT_ATOMS: atom_id res chain seq x y z
N MET A 1 1.37 -11.58 26.02
CA MET A 1 2.31 -12.19 26.98
C MET A 1 3.11 -11.05 27.58
N SER A 2 3.19 -10.95 28.92
CA SER A 2 4.08 -9.97 29.55
C SER A 2 5.53 -10.32 29.24
N HIS A 3 6.34 -9.29 29.00
CA HIS A 3 7.77 -9.42 28.71
C HIS A 3 8.48 -10.25 29.80
N PRO A 4 9.48 -11.10 29.47
CA PRO A 4 10.20 -11.94 30.44
C PRO A 4 10.79 -11.15 31.62
N ASN A 5 11.16 -9.89 31.40
CA ASN A 5 11.72 -8.99 32.42
C ASN A 5 10.68 -8.10 33.12
N ALA A 6 9.38 -8.31 32.89
CA ALA A 6 8.36 -7.50 33.54
C ALA A 6 8.32 -7.78 35.06
N VAL A 7 8.27 -6.73 35.86
CA VAL A 7 8.06 -6.81 37.31
C VAL A 7 6.71 -7.51 37.57
N LEU A 8 6.64 -8.39 38.57
CA LEU A 8 5.48 -9.23 38.88
C LEU A 8 4.99 -10.16 37.74
N THR A 9 5.90 -10.77 36.98
CA THR A 9 5.56 -12.00 36.23
C THR A 9 5.03 -13.09 37.18
N PRO A 10 4.34 -14.14 36.69
CA PRO A 10 3.91 -15.25 37.53
C PRO A 10 5.05 -15.88 38.37
N ARG A 11 6.28 -15.93 37.81
CA ARG A 11 7.48 -16.37 38.54
C ARG A 11 7.88 -15.40 39.66
N HIS A 12 7.86 -14.10 39.41
CA HIS A 12 8.15 -13.10 40.45
C HIS A 12 7.09 -13.08 41.55
N ARG A 13 5.81 -13.27 41.24
CA ARG A 13 4.74 -13.38 42.24
C ARG A 13 4.91 -14.61 43.13
N LEU A 14 5.35 -15.73 42.56
CA LEU A 14 5.71 -16.91 43.34
C LEU A 14 6.87 -16.61 44.30
N LYS A 15 7.92 -15.93 43.83
CA LYS A 15 9.05 -15.53 44.67
C LYS A 15 8.62 -14.60 45.81
N VAL A 16 7.75 -13.63 45.54
CA VAL A 16 7.15 -12.73 46.55
C VAL A 16 6.43 -13.54 47.63
N ALA A 17 5.63 -14.53 47.25
CA ALA A 17 4.89 -15.34 48.22
C ALA A 17 5.81 -16.24 49.06
N ARG A 18 6.82 -16.86 48.45
CA ARG A 18 7.82 -17.67 49.15
C ARG A 18 8.65 -16.87 50.15
N LEU A 19 9.04 -15.64 49.82
CA LEU A 19 9.77 -14.79 50.75
C LEU A 19 8.98 -14.51 52.04
N VAL A 20 7.65 -14.42 51.95
CA VAL A 20 6.80 -14.21 53.13
C VAL A 20 6.56 -15.52 53.88
N ILE A 21 6.25 -16.61 53.16
CA ILE A 21 5.81 -17.88 53.77
C ILE A 21 6.96 -18.82 54.11
N ASP A 22 7.89 -19.03 53.18
CA ASP A 22 9.01 -19.96 53.34
C ASP A 22 10.17 -19.30 54.10
N ASP A 23 10.48 -18.03 53.79
CA ASP A 23 11.62 -17.29 54.36
C ASP A 23 11.24 -16.37 55.54
N GLY A 24 9.95 -16.22 55.85
CA GLY A 24 9.46 -15.52 57.05
C GLY A 24 9.54 -13.98 57.05
N TRP A 25 9.77 -13.35 55.89
CA TRP A 25 9.87 -11.88 55.83
C TRP A 25 8.51 -11.18 55.99
N PRO A 26 8.43 -10.03 56.68
CA PRO A 26 7.18 -9.31 56.85
C PRO A 26 6.66 -8.75 55.51
N ILE A 27 5.32 -8.77 55.35
CA ILE A 27 4.66 -8.36 54.10
C ILE A 27 5.02 -6.91 53.69
N SER A 28 5.17 -6.01 54.66
CA SER A 28 5.55 -4.60 54.43
C SER A 28 6.95 -4.47 53.81
N GLU A 29 7.90 -5.27 54.28
CA GLU A 29 9.27 -5.26 53.79
C GLU A 29 9.36 -5.87 52.39
N VAL A 30 8.67 -6.99 52.15
CA VAL A 30 8.56 -7.58 50.82
C VAL A 30 7.86 -6.61 49.84
N ALA A 31 6.83 -5.90 50.29
CA ALA A 31 6.15 -4.89 49.48
C ALA A 31 7.10 -3.75 49.08
N ALA A 32 7.90 -3.24 50.02
CA ALA A 32 8.92 -2.21 49.76
C ALA A 32 10.02 -2.72 48.81
N ARG A 33 10.55 -3.94 49.03
CA ARG A 33 11.61 -4.55 48.22
C ARG A 33 11.19 -4.76 46.77
N PHE A 34 9.92 -5.14 46.54
CA PHE A 34 9.39 -5.37 45.20
C PHE A 34 8.68 -4.15 44.61
N GLN A 35 8.68 -3.00 45.31
CA GLN A 35 8.06 -1.74 44.88
C GLN A 35 6.58 -1.92 44.51
N VAL A 36 5.84 -2.63 45.36
CA VAL A 36 4.41 -2.94 45.16
C VAL A 36 3.61 -2.62 46.41
N SER A 37 2.30 -2.47 46.26
CA SER A 37 1.42 -2.25 47.40
C SER A 37 1.30 -3.51 48.27
N TRP A 38 1.17 -3.33 49.59
CA TRP A 38 0.92 -4.43 50.54
C TRP A 38 -0.24 -5.36 50.12
N PRO A 39 -1.40 -4.87 49.62
CA PRO A 39 -2.48 -5.74 49.14
C PRO A 39 -2.07 -6.66 47.98
N THR A 40 -1.10 -6.25 47.16
CA THR A 40 -0.59 -7.08 46.05
C THR A 40 0.24 -8.23 46.58
N VAL A 41 1.10 -7.98 47.57
CA VAL A 41 1.87 -9.04 48.25
C VAL A 41 0.93 -9.98 48.97
N LYS A 42 -0.02 -9.46 49.76
CA LYS A 42 -1.03 -10.27 50.44
C LYS A 42 -1.79 -11.17 49.48
N ARG A 43 -2.22 -10.65 48.32
CA ARG A 43 -2.90 -11.47 47.30
C ARG A 43 -2.02 -12.61 46.77
N CYS A 44 -0.72 -12.39 46.60
CA CYS A 44 0.21 -13.45 46.19
C CYS A 44 0.38 -14.50 47.29
N VAL A 45 0.47 -14.07 48.55
CA VAL A 45 0.55 -14.95 49.73
C VAL A 45 -0.72 -15.79 49.89
N ASP A 46 -1.90 -15.16 49.85
CA ASP A 46 -3.19 -15.85 49.95
C ASP A 46 -3.33 -16.93 48.86
N ARG A 47 -2.92 -16.62 47.62
CA ARG A 47 -2.90 -17.58 46.52
C ARG A 47 -1.94 -18.73 46.76
N TYR A 48 -0.74 -18.45 47.28
CA TYR A 48 0.27 -19.47 47.54
C TYR A 48 -0.17 -20.45 48.62
N LEU A 49 -0.73 -19.94 49.73
CA LEU A 49 -1.30 -20.76 50.80
C LEU A 49 -2.47 -21.61 50.32
N ALA A 50 -3.29 -21.08 49.40
CA ALA A 50 -4.39 -21.82 48.79
C ALA A 50 -3.96 -22.78 47.66
N GLY A 51 -2.67 -22.86 47.33
CA GLY A 51 -2.16 -23.67 46.21
C GLY A 51 -2.63 -23.20 44.82
N GLU A 52 -3.08 -21.95 44.69
CA GLU A 52 -3.56 -21.39 43.43
C GLU A 52 -2.42 -20.97 42.48
N SER A 53 -2.69 -20.97 41.17
CA SER A 53 -1.76 -20.46 40.16
C SER A 53 -1.52 -18.95 40.28
N MET A 54 -0.27 -18.53 40.06
CA MET A 54 0.12 -17.10 40.02
C MET A 54 -0.24 -16.40 38.71
N GLN A 55 -0.83 -17.13 37.75
CA GLN A 55 -1.34 -16.53 36.52
C GLN A 55 -2.58 -15.67 36.80
N ASP A 56 -2.69 -14.54 36.09
CA ASP A 56 -3.93 -13.78 36.14
C ASP A 56 -5.04 -14.53 35.43
N ARG A 57 -6.20 -14.59 36.09
CA ARG A 57 -7.43 -15.02 35.43
C ARG A 57 -7.77 -13.98 34.36
N THR A 58 -8.37 -14.44 33.28
CA THR A 58 -8.85 -13.54 32.23
C THR A 58 -9.76 -12.47 32.83
N SER A 59 -9.45 -11.20 32.60
CA SER A 59 -10.33 -10.08 32.94
C SER A 59 -11.51 -9.96 31.98
N ARG A 60 -11.60 -10.85 30.97
CA ARG A 60 -12.66 -10.82 29.98
C ARG A 60 -14.00 -11.15 30.66
N PRO A 61 -15.02 -10.28 30.51
CA PRO A 61 -16.35 -10.55 31.06
C PRO A 61 -16.89 -11.90 30.56
N ARG A 62 -17.48 -12.70 31.48
CA ARG A 62 -18.13 -13.98 31.15
C ARG A 62 -19.28 -13.78 30.15
N ARG A 63 -19.99 -12.66 30.25
CA ARG A 63 -21.09 -12.28 29.34
C ARG A 63 -20.81 -10.90 28.77
N SER A 64 -21.01 -10.74 27.47
CA SER A 64 -20.97 -9.46 26.78
C SER A 64 -22.35 -9.25 26.14
N PRO A 65 -23.24 -8.44 26.76
CA PRO A 65 -24.61 -8.24 26.28
C PRO A 65 -24.70 -7.77 24.83
N ASN A 66 -23.77 -6.91 24.42
CA ASN A 66 -23.72 -6.32 23.07
C ASN A 66 -22.97 -7.19 22.05
N ARG A 67 -22.66 -8.45 22.40
CA ARG A 67 -22.00 -9.37 21.48
C ARG A 67 -22.95 -9.72 20.34
N THR A 68 -22.50 -9.50 19.11
CA THR A 68 -23.27 -9.85 17.91
C THR A 68 -23.70 -11.33 17.97
N PRO A 69 -25.00 -11.63 17.77
CA PRO A 69 -25.49 -12.99 17.79
C PRO A 69 -24.76 -13.89 16.78
N LYS A 70 -24.62 -15.18 17.12
CA LYS A 70 -23.95 -16.17 16.24
C LYS A 70 -24.64 -16.26 14.87
N ALA A 71 -25.97 -16.15 14.82
CA ALA A 71 -26.73 -16.18 13.58
C ALA A 71 -26.33 -15.03 12.63
N VAL A 72 -26.27 -13.79 13.16
CA VAL A 72 -25.83 -12.61 12.41
C VAL A 72 -24.37 -12.74 11.98
N THR A 73 -23.51 -13.28 12.85
CA THR A 73 -22.09 -13.55 12.53
C THR A 73 -21.95 -14.52 11.36
N LYS A 74 -22.68 -15.65 11.38
CA LYS A 74 -22.68 -16.64 10.30
C LYS A 74 -23.24 -16.05 9.00
N ARG A 75 -24.32 -15.27 9.09
CA ARG A 75 -24.92 -14.58 7.94
C ARG A 75 -23.94 -13.57 7.34
N CYS A 76 -23.19 -12.85 8.17
CA CYS A 76 -22.17 -11.91 7.74
C CYS A 76 -21.06 -12.60 6.94
N VAL A 77 -20.52 -13.71 7.45
CA VAL A 77 -19.51 -14.51 6.75
C VAL A 77 -20.04 -15.04 5.42
N SER A 78 -21.24 -15.63 5.43
CA SER A 78 -21.89 -16.15 4.21
C SER A 78 -22.14 -15.07 3.15
N LEU A 79 -22.61 -13.88 3.55
CA LEU A 79 -22.77 -12.75 2.63
C LEU A 79 -21.43 -12.22 2.14
N GLY A 80 -20.42 -12.13 3.01
CA GLY A 80 -19.07 -11.72 2.64
C GLY A 80 -18.45 -12.61 1.56
N GLN A 81 -18.60 -13.92 1.68
CA GLN A 81 -18.11 -14.89 0.70
C GLN A 81 -18.86 -14.84 -0.64
N ARG A 82 -20.19 -14.69 -0.60
CA ARG A 82 -21.05 -14.70 -1.81
C ARG A 82 -21.01 -13.38 -2.58
N LEU A 83 -21.12 -12.25 -1.88
CA LEU A 83 -21.29 -10.94 -2.49
C LEU A 83 -19.97 -10.18 -2.66
N ARG A 84 -18.95 -10.50 -1.85
CA ARG A 84 -17.63 -9.83 -1.85
C ARG A 84 -17.73 -8.31 -1.74
N GLU A 85 -18.69 -7.88 -0.93
CA GLU A 85 -18.97 -6.49 -0.63
C GLU A 85 -18.17 -6.01 0.58
N GLY A 86 -17.99 -4.69 0.67
CA GLY A 86 -17.32 -4.08 1.79
C GLY A 86 -18.16 -4.07 3.08
N PRO A 87 -17.54 -3.75 4.24
CA PRO A 87 -18.24 -3.73 5.52
C PRO A 87 -19.46 -2.80 5.57
N VAL A 88 -19.47 -1.70 4.81
CA VAL A 88 -20.57 -0.73 4.78
C VAL A 88 -21.80 -1.31 4.07
N GLN A 89 -21.61 -1.94 2.92
CA GLN A 89 -22.71 -2.57 2.18
C GLN A 89 -23.28 -3.78 2.94
N LEU A 90 -22.39 -4.62 3.50
CA LEU A 90 -22.80 -5.76 4.32
C LEU A 90 -23.53 -5.32 5.60
N ALA A 91 -23.13 -4.21 6.21
CA ALA A 91 -23.81 -3.62 7.36
C ALA A 91 -25.28 -3.27 7.05
N ALA A 92 -25.53 -2.60 5.92
CA ALA A 92 -26.87 -2.29 5.47
C ALA A 92 -27.74 -3.56 5.28
N ARG A 93 -27.16 -4.65 4.74
CA ARG A 93 -27.86 -5.93 4.56
C ARG A 93 -28.11 -6.71 5.85
N LEU A 94 -27.26 -6.52 6.85
CA LEU A 94 -27.30 -7.24 8.12
C LEU A 94 -28.07 -6.49 9.22
N GLY A 95 -28.36 -5.20 9.01
CA GLY A 95 -29.00 -4.35 10.03
C GLY A 95 -28.11 -4.10 11.24
N ILE A 96 -26.78 -4.06 11.06
CA ILE A 96 -25.81 -3.78 12.13
C ILE A 96 -24.82 -2.71 11.69
N ALA A 97 -24.11 -2.09 12.64
CA ALA A 97 -23.09 -1.09 12.29
C ALA A 97 -21.90 -1.70 11.50
N PRO A 98 -21.20 -0.89 10.66
CA PRO A 98 -20.04 -1.34 9.89
C PRO A 98 -18.87 -1.88 10.74
N SER A 99 -18.70 -1.40 11.97
CA SER A 99 -17.61 -1.81 12.86
C SER A 99 -17.71 -3.28 13.31
N PRO A 100 -18.86 -3.80 13.79
CA PRO A 100 -19.10 -5.23 13.97
C PRO A 100 -18.82 -6.07 12.72
N VAL A 101 -19.26 -5.62 11.54
CA VAL A 101 -19.01 -6.33 10.29
C VAL A 101 -17.52 -6.46 10.02
N HIS A 102 -16.77 -5.36 10.14
CA HIS A 102 -15.32 -5.39 10.00
C HIS A 102 -14.67 -6.36 11.01
N GLY A 103 -15.05 -6.31 12.29
CA GLY A 103 -14.54 -7.22 13.31
C GLY A 103 -14.84 -8.70 13.03
N ILE A 104 -16.06 -9.00 12.56
CA ILE A 104 -16.47 -10.35 12.17
C ILE A 104 -15.63 -10.85 11.00
N LEU A 105 -15.54 -10.07 9.92
CA LEU A 105 -14.74 -10.43 8.76
C LEU A 105 -13.26 -10.59 9.12
N ARG A 106 -12.71 -9.75 10.01
CA ARG A 106 -11.32 -9.87 10.46
C ARG A 106 -11.07 -11.15 11.23
N SER A 107 -11.97 -11.51 12.14
CA SER A 107 -11.85 -12.76 12.91
C SER A 107 -12.03 -14.00 12.03
N ALA A 108 -12.82 -13.90 10.96
CA ALA A 108 -12.96 -14.94 9.94
C ALA A 108 -11.84 -14.92 8.87
N ARG A 109 -10.87 -14.01 8.94
CA ARG A 109 -9.81 -13.79 7.92
C ARG A 109 -10.35 -13.45 6.51
N LEU A 110 -11.53 -12.86 6.44
CA LEU A 110 -12.21 -12.41 5.20
C LEU A 110 -12.16 -10.88 5.02
N ASN A 111 -11.34 -10.18 5.78
CA ASN A 111 -11.32 -8.71 5.82
C ASN A 111 -10.44 -8.05 4.75
N ARG A 112 -9.61 -8.80 4.01
CA ARG A 112 -8.80 -8.22 2.92
C ARG A 112 -9.28 -8.76 1.59
N LEU A 113 -9.73 -7.84 0.73
CA LEU A 113 -10.03 -8.10 -0.67
C LEU A 113 -8.79 -8.59 -1.45
N ALA A 114 -7.58 -8.34 -0.95
CA ALA A 114 -6.34 -8.84 -1.55
C ALA A 114 -6.19 -10.37 -1.49
N TYR A 115 -7.00 -11.09 -0.72
CA TYR A 115 -6.94 -12.54 -0.66
C TYR A 115 -7.80 -13.23 -1.71
N VAL A 116 -8.70 -12.51 -2.38
CA VAL A 116 -9.66 -13.10 -3.32
C VAL A 116 -9.93 -12.10 -4.44
N ASP A 117 -9.65 -12.48 -5.68
CA ASP A 117 -10.01 -11.65 -6.83
C ASP A 117 -11.52 -11.43 -6.88
N ARG A 118 -11.95 -10.18 -7.06
CA ARG A 118 -13.36 -9.81 -6.93
C ARG A 118 -14.21 -10.43 -8.05
N ALA A 119 -13.65 -10.55 -9.25
CA ALA A 119 -14.34 -11.09 -10.42
C ALA A 119 -14.43 -12.63 -10.35
N THR A 120 -13.33 -13.31 -10.08
CA THR A 120 -13.22 -14.78 -10.17
C THR A 120 -13.47 -15.49 -8.84
N GLY A 121 -12.99 -14.96 -7.73
CA GLY A 121 -13.12 -15.60 -6.41
C GLY A 121 -11.98 -16.49 -6.02
N GLU A 122 -10.99 -16.56 -6.88
CA GLU A 122 -9.80 -17.32 -6.63
C GLU A 122 -8.83 -16.50 -5.79
N PRO A 123 -7.99 -17.16 -4.97
CA PRO A 123 -6.87 -16.49 -4.35
C PRO A 123 -6.02 -15.78 -5.40
N ILE A 124 -5.70 -14.50 -5.16
CA ILE A 124 -4.84 -13.74 -6.06
C ILE A 124 -3.48 -14.43 -6.11
N ARG A 125 -3.20 -15.12 -7.21
CA ARG A 125 -1.88 -15.71 -7.50
C ARG A 125 -0.98 -14.60 -8.00
N ARG A 126 -0.05 -14.17 -7.14
CA ARG A 126 1.04 -13.30 -7.57
C ARG A 126 2.05 -14.18 -8.28
N TYR A 127 2.29 -13.88 -9.55
CA TYR A 127 3.34 -14.51 -10.33
C TYR A 127 4.51 -13.53 -10.44
N GLU A 128 5.70 -14.09 -10.54
CA GLU A 128 6.91 -13.44 -10.99
C GLU A 128 7.62 -14.52 -11.81
N HIS A 129 7.92 -14.21 -13.06
CA HIS A 129 8.65 -15.15 -13.91
C HIS A 129 10.14 -15.19 -13.55
N ASP A 130 10.85 -16.24 -13.99
CA ASP A 130 12.20 -16.55 -13.47
C ASP A 130 13.34 -15.67 -14.01
N HIS A 131 13.14 -14.96 -15.14
CA HIS A 131 14.20 -14.19 -15.79
C HIS A 131 13.67 -12.90 -16.44
N PRO A 132 14.47 -11.82 -16.55
CA PRO A 132 14.08 -10.63 -17.30
C PRO A 132 13.60 -10.97 -18.70
N GLY A 133 12.50 -10.36 -19.13
CA GLY A 133 11.95 -10.55 -20.47
C GLY A 133 11.18 -11.83 -20.74
N SER A 134 11.00 -12.69 -19.75
CA SER A 134 10.07 -13.82 -19.81
C SER A 134 8.61 -13.41 -20.01
N LEU A 135 8.23 -12.24 -19.49
CA LEU A 135 6.89 -11.67 -19.62
C LEU A 135 6.97 -10.14 -19.58
N VAL A 136 6.27 -9.53 -20.54
CA VAL A 136 6.26 -8.09 -20.75
C VAL A 136 4.84 -7.61 -20.85
N HIS A 137 4.53 -6.60 -20.06
CA HIS A 137 3.25 -5.91 -20.13
C HIS A 137 3.43 -4.61 -20.90
N VAL A 138 2.71 -4.50 -22.02
CA VAL A 138 2.61 -3.26 -22.79
C VAL A 138 1.23 -2.67 -22.55
N ASP A 139 1.19 -1.44 -22.05
CA ASP A 139 -0.04 -0.68 -21.81
C ASP A 139 0.06 0.70 -22.45
N VAL A 140 -1.06 1.23 -22.95
CA VAL A 140 -1.14 2.59 -23.46
C VAL A 140 -2.18 3.35 -22.67
N LYS A 141 -1.70 4.35 -21.93
CA LYS A 141 -2.58 5.21 -21.14
C LYS A 141 -2.88 6.51 -21.88
N LYS A 142 -4.16 6.73 -22.17
CA LYS A 142 -4.68 7.99 -22.72
C LYS A 142 -4.92 9.03 -21.61
N LEU A 143 -4.22 10.15 -21.66
CA LEU A 143 -4.31 11.26 -20.71
C LEU A 143 -4.63 12.58 -21.41
N GLY A 144 -5.40 13.46 -20.76
CA GLY A 144 -5.68 14.80 -21.31
C GLY A 144 -4.43 15.67 -21.27
N ASN A 145 -4.15 16.38 -22.37
CA ASN A 145 -2.99 17.28 -22.43
C ASN A 145 -3.09 18.42 -21.41
N ILE A 146 -1.93 18.78 -20.85
CA ILE A 146 -1.79 19.93 -19.96
C ILE A 146 -1.46 21.15 -20.84
N PRO A 147 -2.09 22.31 -20.62
CA PRO A 147 -1.73 23.55 -21.30
C PRO A 147 -0.27 23.94 -21.09
N ASP A 148 0.32 24.64 -22.06
CA ASP A 148 1.62 25.28 -21.90
C ASP A 148 1.56 26.30 -20.75
N GLY A 149 2.55 26.28 -19.85
CA GLY A 149 2.53 27.06 -18.62
C GLY A 149 1.76 26.40 -17.45
N GLY A 150 1.12 25.25 -17.67
CA GLY A 150 0.52 24.42 -16.64
C GLY A 150 -1.00 24.54 -16.53
N GLY A 151 -1.64 23.47 -16.06
CA GLY A 151 -3.10 23.34 -15.94
C GLY A 151 -3.67 23.97 -14.67
N TRP A 152 -4.99 24.18 -14.67
CA TRP A 152 -5.70 24.85 -13.58
C TRP A 152 -5.53 24.24 -12.19
N ARG A 153 -5.23 22.93 -12.10
CA ARG A 153 -4.95 22.25 -10.83
C ARG A 153 -3.67 22.75 -10.17
N TYR A 154 -2.71 23.23 -10.95
CA TYR A 154 -1.42 23.72 -10.48
C TYR A 154 -1.40 25.25 -10.34
N VAL A 155 -1.92 25.98 -11.33
CA VAL A 155 -1.87 27.46 -11.36
C VAL A 155 -3.18 28.16 -10.96
N GLY A 156 -4.21 27.39 -10.57
CA GLY A 156 -5.55 27.91 -10.32
C GLY A 156 -6.39 28.10 -11.60
N ARG A 157 -7.72 28.16 -11.44
CA ARG A 157 -8.68 28.20 -12.58
C ARG A 157 -8.43 29.35 -13.56
N ARG A 158 -8.37 30.58 -13.06
CA ARG A 158 -8.22 31.77 -13.90
C ARG A 158 -6.95 31.75 -14.75
N GLN A 159 -5.81 31.38 -14.15
CA GLN A 159 -4.54 31.31 -14.87
C GLN A 159 -4.50 30.10 -15.81
N GLY A 160 -5.02 28.94 -15.37
CA GLY A 160 -5.05 27.73 -16.19
C GLY A 160 -5.94 27.88 -17.42
N GLU A 161 -7.03 28.65 -17.34
CA GLU A 161 -7.86 28.99 -18.50
C GLU A 161 -7.10 29.89 -19.49
N LYS A 162 -6.36 30.89 -19.00
CA LYS A 162 -5.50 31.72 -19.85
C LYS A 162 -4.44 30.87 -20.57
N HIS A 163 -3.75 29.99 -19.84
CA HIS A 163 -2.77 29.06 -20.40
C HIS A 163 -3.40 28.16 -21.46
N ARG A 164 -4.60 27.61 -21.18
CA ARG A 164 -5.35 26.79 -22.15
C ARG A 164 -5.65 27.54 -23.44
N VAL A 165 -6.07 28.80 -23.34
CA VAL A 165 -6.37 29.66 -24.51
C VAL A 165 -5.10 30.06 -25.26
N ALA A 166 -4.01 30.33 -24.55
CA ALA A 166 -2.74 30.75 -25.13
C ALA A 166 -1.91 29.60 -25.73
N THR A 167 -2.22 28.34 -25.43
CA THR A 167 -1.47 27.18 -25.93
C THR A 167 -1.54 27.14 -27.48
N PRO A 168 -0.40 27.32 -28.19
CA PRO A 168 -0.39 27.48 -29.63
C PRO A 168 -0.66 26.16 -30.38
N GLY A 169 -1.11 26.25 -31.63
CA GLY A 169 -1.25 25.10 -32.53
C GLY A 169 -2.38 24.13 -32.18
N LYS A 170 -3.34 24.54 -31.33
CA LYS A 170 -4.50 23.71 -30.96
C LYS A 170 -5.75 24.15 -31.71
N SER A 171 -6.44 23.19 -32.32
CA SER A 171 -7.73 23.42 -32.97
C SER A 171 -8.79 23.81 -31.95
N ARG A 172 -9.90 24.41 -32.39
CA ARG A 172 -11.01 24.79 -31.52
C ARG A 172 -12.11 23.73 -31.54
N THR A 173 -12.80 23.55 -30.42
CA THR A 173 -14.02 22.76 -30.34
C THR A 173 -15.18 23.49 -31.02
N ALA A 174 -16.31 22.81 -31.23
CA ALA A 174 -17.54 23.43 -31.76
C ALA A 174 -18.01 24.64 -30.93
N TYR A 175 -17.66 24.69 -29.64
CA TYR A 175 -17.97 25.78 -28.71
C TYR A 175 -16.86 26.85 -28.64
N GLY A 176 -15.90 26.81 -29.56
CA GLY A 176 -14.79 27.76 -29.61
C GLY A 176 -13.75 27.60 -28.51
N SER A 177 -13.75 26.54 -27.71
CA SER A 177 -12.68 26.31 -26.72
C SER A 177 -11.45 25.64 -27.35
N PRO A 178 -10.22 25.92 -26.91
CA PRO A 178 -9.04 25.19 -27.37
C PRO A 178 -9.14 23.69 -27.09
N LYS A 179 -8.92 22.87 -28.12
CA LYS A 179 -8.89 21.40 -28.05
C LYS A 179 -7.44 20.96 -27.82
N LEU A 180 -7.06 20.85 -26.54
CA LEU A 180 -5.70 20.44 -26.15
C LEU A 180 -5.33 19.04 -26.65
N GLY A 181 -6.33 18.17 -26.83
CA GLY A 181 -6.14 16.79 -27.25
C GLY A 181 -5.70 15.88 -26.11
N TYR A 182 -5.16 14.72 -26.47
CA TYR A 182 -4.67 13.71 -25.54
C TYR A 182 -3.17 13.49 -25.78
N ALA A 183 -2.48 13.10 -24.71
CA ALA A 183 -1.18 12.45 -24.75
C ALA A 183 -1.39 10.95 -24.51
N PHE A 184 -0.65 10.14 -25.25
CA PHE A 184 -0.70 8.68 -25.12
C PHE A 184 0.61 8.21 -24.52
N VAL A 185 0.51 7.66 -23.32
CA VAL A 185 1.63 7.24 -22.50
C VAL A 185 1.81 5.74 -22.69
N HIS A 186 2.69 5.37 -23.62
CA HIS A 186 3.04 3.99 -23.92
C HIS A 186 4.01 3.48 -22.88
N THR A 187 3.60 2.48 -22.10
CA THR A 187 4.39 1.92 -21.00
C THR A 187 4.68 0.45 -21.25
N VAL A 188 5.94 0.06 -21.09
CA VAL A 188 6.44 -1.31 -21.18
C VAL A 188 6.99 -1.69 -19.81
N ILE A 189 6.47 -2.74 -19.21
CA ILE A 189 6.86 -3.21 -17.88
C ILE A 189 7.34 -4.66 -17.98
N ASP A 190 8.55 -4.91 -17.50
CA ASP A 190 9.11 -6.26 -17.35
C ASP A 190 8.62 -6.88 -16.03
N ASP A 191 8.06 -8.09 -16.07
CA ASP A 191 7.46 -8.73 -14.90
C ASP A 191 8.47 -9.11 -13.82
N HIS A 192 9.65 -9.60 -14.20
CA HIS A 192 10.64 -10.11 -13.23
C HIS A 192 11.26 -8.96 -12.41
N PRO A 193 12.03 -8.03 -13.01
CA PRO A 193 12.65 -6.94 -12.28
C PRO A 193 11.72 -5.73 -12.05
N ARG A 194 10.45 -5.77 -12.52
CA ARG A 194 9.46 -4.68 -12.37
C ARG A 194 9.87 -3.31 -12.91
N VAL A 195 10.81 -3.30 -13.85
CA VAL A 195 11.32 -2.07 -14.46
C VAL A 195 10.36 -1.64 -15.56
N ALA A 196 9.95 -0.36 -15.49
CA ALA A 196 8.97 0.25 -16.38
C ALA A 196 9.61 1.34 -17.23
N PHE A 197 9.25 1.36 -18.52
CA PHE A 197 9.64 2.39 -19.45
C PHE A 197 8.44 2.99 -20.10
N THR A 198 8.49 4.30 -20.23
CA THR A 198 7.37 5.06 -20.71
C THR A 198 7.81 6.10 -21.71
N GLU A 199 7.14 6.14 -22.86
CA GLU A 199 7.24 7.22 -23.82
C GLU A 199 5.88 7.87 -24.03
N VAL A 200 5.89 9.18 -24.22
CA VAL A 200 4.69 9.95 -24.55
C VAL A 200 4.65 10.18 -26.06
N HIS A 201 3.55 9.78 -26.68
CA HIS A 201 3.29 9.91 -28.12
C HIS A 201 1.93 10.57 -28.38
N ASP A 202 1.69 10.92 -29.64
CA ASP A 202 0.48 11.60 -30.10
C ASP A 202 -0.64 10.64 -30.54
N ASP A 203 -0.41 9.32 -30.48
CA ASP A 203 -1.35 8.27 -30.87
C ASP A 203 -1.26 6.99 -30.01
N GLU A 204 -2.27 6.11 -30.12
CA GLU A 204 -2.35 4.80 -29.46
C GLU A 204 -2.16 3.63 -30.44
N THR A 205 -1.45 3.85 -31.55
CA THR A 205 -1.34 2.82 -32.59
C THR A 205 -0.42 1.67 -32.20
N ALA A 206 -0.69 0.49 -32.77
CA ALA A 206 0.16 -0.69 -32.61
C ALA A 206 1.60 -0.43 -33.10
N VAL A 207 1.78 0.34 -34.18
CA VAL A 207 3.09 0.69 -34.73
C VAL A 207 3.92 1.47 -33.70
N THR A 208 3.30 2.46 -33.05
CA THR A 208 3.95 3.22 -31.98
C THR A 208 4.28 2.33 -30.78
N ALA A 209 3.35 1.49 -30.34
CA ALA A 209 3.57 0.58 -29.21
C ALA A 209 4.71 -0.42 -29.47
N VAL A 210 4.76 -1.01 -30.66
CA VAL A 210 5.87 -1.88 -31.11
C VAL A 210 7.18 -1.11 -31.14
N GLY A 211 7.17 0.12 -31.66
CA GLY A 211 8.34 0.99 -31.65
C GLY A 211 8.85 1.30 -30.23
N VAL A 212 7.95 1.53 -29.27
CA VAL A 212 8.33 1.73 -27.85
C VAL A 212 8.93 0.44 -27.26
N LEU A 213 8.34 -0.72 -27.54
CA LEU A 213 8.85 -2.03 -27.11
C LEU A 213 10.29 -2.27 -27.58
N HIS A 214 10.57 -2.01 -28.86
CA HIS A 214 11.91 -2.17 -29.42
C HIS A 214 12.93 -1.19 -28.86
N ARG A 215 12.54 0.04 -28.49
CA ARG A 215 13.50 1.11 -28.14
C ARG A 215 14.17 0.96 -26.78
N TRP A 216 13.62 0.18 -25.86
CA TRP A 216 14.17 0.10 -24.50
C TRP A 216 14.41 -1.31 -24.00
N ALA A 217 13.40 -2.20 -24.02
CA ALA A 217 13.53 -3.48 -23.32
C ALA A 217 13.95 -4.66 -24.21
N TYR A 218 13.72 -4.62 -25.53
CA TYR A 218 13.93 -5.79 -26.41
C TYR A 218 14.65 -5.49 -27.73
N ALA A 219 15.42 -4.41 -27.82
CA ALA A 219 16.44 -4.32 -28.86
C ALA A 219 17.49 -5.45 -28.72
N ARG A 220 17.69 -5.93 -27.49
CA ARG A 220 18.66 -6.97 -27.12
C ARG A 220 18.12 -7.78 -25.93
N CYS A 221 18.33 -9.09 -25.93
CA CYS A 221 18.07 -9.93 -24.76
C CYS A 221 19.17 -9.72 -23.71
N TYR A 222 18.78 -9.47 -22.45
CA TYR A 222 19.71 -9.38 -21.32
C TYR A 222 19.74 -10.72 -20.57
N ALA A 223 20.93 -11.19 -20.22
CA ALA A 223 21.11 -12.42 -19.45
C ALA A 223 20.87 -12.20 -17.94
N SER A 224 20.92 -10.95 -17.46
CA SER A 224 20.66 -10.60 -16.06
C SER A 224 20.18 -9.16 -15.88
N GLU A 225 19.59 -8.87 -14.73
CA GLU A 225 19.23 -7.49 -14.35
C GLU A 225 20.46 -6.60 -14.22
N ALA A 226 21.60 -7.14 -13.77
CA ALA A 226 22.86 -6.41 -13.65
C ALA A 226 23.38 -5.93 -15.01
N GLU A 227 23.36 -6.80 -16.03
CA GLU A 227 23.72 -6.44 -17.41
C GLU A 227 22.79 -5.34 -17.95
N ARG A 228 21.48 -5.46 -17.69
CA ARG A 228 20.52 -4.44 -18.12
C ARG A 228 20.76 -3.10 -17.42
N ARG A 229 21.08 -3.13 -16.13
CA ARG A 229 21.32 -1.92 -15.33
C ARG A 229 22.61 -1.20 -15.76
N SER A 230 23.66 -1.94 -16.14
CA SER A 230 24.89 -1.32 -16.66
C SER A 230 24.67 -0.57 -17.97
N GLU A 231 23.70 -0.99 -18.78
CA GLU A 231 23.37 -0.33 -20.06
C GLU A 231 22.40 0.86 -19.90
N LEU A 232 21.71 0.95 -18.75
CA LEU A 232 20.70 1.98 -18.52
C LEU A 232 21.28 3.39 -18.60
N GLU A 233 22.50 3.60 -18.08
CA GLU A 233 23.15 4.91 -18.09
C GLU A 233 23.45 5.39 -19.51
N SER A 234 24.06 4.53 -20.34
CA SER A 234 24.36 4.81 -21.74
C SER A 234 23.08 5.06 -22.54
N TRP A 235 22.03 4.27 -22.31
CA TRP A 235 20.75 4.44 -22.96
C TRP A 235 20.06 5.76 -22.53
N LEU A 236 20.07 6.12 -21.24
CA LEU A 236 19.52 7.39 -20.76
C LEU A 236 20.26 8.58 -21.37
N HIS A 237 21.57 8.49 -21.52
CA HIS A 237 22.36 9.52 -22.18
C HIS A 237 21.95 9.68 -23.65
N TYR A 238 21.83 8.58 -24.40
CA TYR A 238 21.31 8.61 -25.77
C TYR A 238 19.88 9.18 -25.83
N TYR A 239 18.97 8.70 -24.98
CA TYR A 239 17.57 9.12 -24.94
C TYR A 239 17.42 10.62 -24.66
N ASN A 240 18.17 11.14 -23.69
CA ASN A 240 18.06 12.54 -23.24
C ASN A 240 18.82 13.51 -24.15
N HIS A 241 19.97 13.13 -24.70
CA HIS A 241 20.84 14.06 -25.43
C HIS A 241 20.81 13.91 -26.96
N HIS A 242 20.43 12.74 -27.49
CA HIS A 242 20.61 12.43 -28.90
C HIS A 242 19.32 12.02 -29.61
N ARG A 243 18.44 11.30 -28.92
CA ARG A 243 17.24 10.72 -29.54
C ARG A 243 16.23 11.82 -29.90
N PRO A 244 15.79 11.95 -31.16
CA PRO A 244 14.74 12.89 -31.52
C PRO A 244 13.39 12.42 -30.97
N HIS A 245 12.58 13.36 -30.46
CA HIS A 245 11.21 13.09 -30.01
C HIS A 245 10.22 13.93 -30.78
N THR A 246 9.16 13.31 -31.28
CA THR A 246 8.04 14.01 -31.96
C THR A 246 7.43 15.07 -31.06
N ALA A 247 7.21 14.77 -29.78
CA ALA A 247 6.76 15.74 -28.76
C ALA A 247 7.72 16.94 -28.59
N CYS A 248 8.99 16.78 -28.96
CA CYS A 248 10.02 17.83 -28.94
C CYS A 248 10.34 18.38 -30.34
N ARG A 249 9.42 18.29 -31.31
CA ARG A 249 9.64 18.74 -32.70
C ARG A 249 10.86 18.06 -33.35
N SER A 250 11.01 16.76 -33.09
CA SER A 250 12.13 15.94 -33.55
C SER A 250 13.49 16.35 -32.99
N LEU A 251 13.51 17.04 -31.85
CA LEU A 251 14.71 17.33 -31.07
C LEU A 251 14.82 16.42 -29.84
N PRO A 252 16.02 16.28 -29.23
CA PRO A 252 16.19 15.51 -28.01
C PRO A 252 15.54 16.20 -26.79
N PRO A 253 15.17 15.45 -25.73
CA PRO A 253 14.51 16.03 -24.56
C PRO A 253 15.33 17.15 -23.90
N PHE A 254 16.65 17.03 -23.93
CA PHE A 254 17.56 18.06 -23.42
C PHE A 254 17.37 19.42 -24.12
N SER A 255 16.89 19.46 -25.37
CA SER A 255 16.61 20.71 -26.08
C SER A 255 15.45 21.53 -25.49
N ARG A 256 14.62 20.93 -24.62
CA ARG A 256 13.53 21.60 -23.92
C ARG A 256 13.96 22.15 -22.55
N LEU A 257 15.13 21.77 -22.07
CA LEU A 257 15.68 22.28 -20.81
C LEU A 257 16.21 23.69 -21.05
N ILE A 258 15.41 24.68 -20.69
CA ILE A 258 15.71 26.12 -20.86
C ILE A 258 16.34 26.75 -19.60
N ASN A 259 16.59 25.97 -18.55
CA ASN A 259 16.95 26.49 -17.23
C ASN A 259 18.02 25.61 -16.54
N VAL A 260 19.05 25.22 -17.30
CA VAL A 260 20.16 24.43 -16.78
C VAL A 260 21.16 25.36 -16.08
N PRO A 261 21.65 25.03 -14.87
CA PRO A 261 22.68 25.82 -14.20
C PRO A 261 23.88 26.04 -15.15
N GLY A 262 24.27 27.30 -15.38
CA GLY A 262 25.38 27.68 -16.27
C GLY A 262 24.98 28.21 -17.66
N GLN A 263 23.69 28.27 -18.00
CA GLN A 263 23.21 28.88 -19.27
C GLN A 263 22.97 30.39 -19.22
N TYR A 264 22.98 31.00 -18.03
CA TYR A 264 22.87 32.45 -17.86
C TYR A 264 24.21 32.99 -17.35
N THR A 265 25.01 33.53 -18.27
CA THR A 265 26.11 34.46 -17.98
C THR A 265 25.66 35.89 -18.22
#